data_AF-A0A7I4YBC9-F1
#
_entry.id   AF-A0A7I4YBC9-F1
#
_cell.length_a   1.000
_cell.length_b   1.000
_cell.length_c   1.000
_cell.angle_alpha   90.00
_cell.angle_beta   90.00
_cell.angle_gamma   90.00
#
_symmetry.space_group_name_H-M   'P 1'
#
loop_
_entity.id
_entity.type
_entity.pdbx_description
1 polymer ?
#
loop_
_entity_poly.entity_id
_entity_poly.type
_entity_poly.pdbx_seq_one_letter_code
_entity_poly.pdbx_strand_id
1 'polypeptide(L)'
;MCVFSACGQIVFGVVMIGCVVLTAIPTFNGKFFSWDCLSDWKKCDPFEQEEQGYMKTVAIFMVLALGFEIIALIWNLIAFCACCCKQFILHPLTILSFLVTCFLLVAVIVYAVNNKDNLGHTLHHKDQYGYSFWLSVCALVLAAADTVIAGVTVCLGGCCL
;
A
#
# COMPACT_ATOMS: atom_id res chain seq x y z
N MET A 1 8.38 -13.41 -27.76
CA MET A 1 7.49 -12.32 -27.31
C MET A 1 7.02 -12.44 -25.84
N CYS A 2 7.53 -13.41 -25.06
CA CYS A 2 7.29 -13.49 -23.61
C CYS A 2 8.23 -12.60 -22.77
N VAL A 3 9.39 -12.21 -23.33
CA VAL A 3 10.44 -11.48 -22.62
C VAL A 3 9.97 -10.10 -22.11
N PHE A 4 9.27 -9.31 -22.93
CA PHE A 4 8.75 -8.01 -22.51
C PHE A 4 7.66 -8.11 -21.42
N SER A 5 6.82 -9.15 -21.50
CA SER A 5 5.79 -9.39 -20.47
C SER A 5 6.39 -9.89 -19.16
N ALA A 6 7.35 -10.81 -19.23
CA ALA A 6 8.05 -11.34 -18.07
C ALA A 6 8.87 -10.23 -17.39
N CYS A 7 9.51 -9.35 -18.17
CA CYS A 7 10.24 -8.22 -17.63
C CYS A 7 9.31 -7.24 -16.88
N GLY A 8 8.15 -6.91 -17.46
CA GLY A 8 7.14 -6.08 -16.78
C GLY A 8 6.62 -6.70 -15.48
N GLN A 9 6.34 -8.01 -15.48
CA GLN A 9 5.90 -8.75 -14.28
C GLN A 9 6.99 -8.83 -13.19
N ILE A 10 8.27 -8.97 -13.57
CA ILE A 10 9.38 -8.96 -12.62
C ILE A 10 9.50 -7.58 -11.97
N VAL A 11 9.47 -6.50 -12.77
CA VAL A 11 9.55 -5.13 -12.25
C VAL A 11 8.38 -4.85 -11.32
N PHE A 12 7.14 -5.13 -11.76
CA PHE A 12 5.95 -5.00 -10.93
C PHE A 12 6.07 -5.81 -9.62
N GLY A 13 6.55 -7.05 -9.70
CA GLY A 13 6.72 -7.90 -8.51
C GLY A 13 7.70 -7.31 -7.50
N VAL A 14 8.84 -6.79 -7.96
CA VAL A 14 9.86 -6.19 -7.07
C VAL A 14 9.33 -4.91 -6.42
N VAL A 15 8.67 -4.05 -7.18
CA VAL A 15 8.11 -2.80 -6.66
C VAL A 15 6.98 -3.09 -5.68
N MET A 16 6.10 -4.04 -6.00
CA MET A 16 5.00 -4.46 -5.13
C MET A 16 5.49 -5.09 -3.82
N ILE A 17 6.59 -5.86 -3.84
CA ILE A 17 7.25 -6.33 -2.60
C ILE A 17 7.73 -5.13 -1.76
N GLY A 18 8.30 -4.11 -2.41
CA GLY A 18 8.66 -2.85 -1.76
C GLY A 18 7.46 -2.17 -1.09
N CYS A 19 6.33 -2.09 -1.80
CA CYS A 19 5.05 -1.61 -1.25
C CYS A 19 4.63 -2.41 -0.02
N VAL A 20 4.56 -3.74 -0.10
CA VAL A 20 4.17 -4.60 1.03
C VAL A 20 5.05 -4.32 2.25
N VAL A 21 6.36 -4.21 2.07
CA VAL A 21 7.27 -3.93 3.20
C VAL A 21 6.99 -2.55 3.78
N LEU A 22 6.85 -1.53 2.94
CA LEU A 22 6.60 -0.15 3.38
C LEU A 22 5.19 0.07 3.94
N THR A 23 4.22 -0.77 3.60
CA THR A 23 2.86 -0.77 4.20
C THR A 23 2.84 -1.62 5.48
N ALA A 24 3.51 -2.78 5.50
CA ALA A 24 3.57 -3.68 6.66
C ALA A 24 4.31 -3.08 7.84
N ILE A 25 5.44 -2.39 7.60
CA ILE A 25 6.21 -1.74 8.67
C ILE A 25 5.32 -0.78 9.46
N PRO A 26 4.72 0.28 8.88
CA PRO A 26 3.86 1.19 9.63
C PRO A 26 2.58 0.52 10.16
N THR A 27 2.11 -0.58 9.56
CA THR A 27 0.93 -1.30 10.04
C THR A 27 1.19 -2.10 11.32
N PHE A 28 2.35 -2.76 11.44
CA PHE A 28 2.62 -3.72 12.53
C PHE A 28 3.74 -3.32 13.47
N ASN A 29 4.71 -2.53 12.99
CA ASN A 29 5.97 -2.29 13.69
C ASN A 29 6.29 -0.78 13.87
N GLY A 30 5.79 0.05 12.96
CA GLY A 30 5.72 1.49 13.11
C GLY A 30 4.52 1.82 13.97
N LYS A 31 4.68 2.75 14.90
CA LYS A 31 3.60 3.18 15.80
C LYS A 31 2.56 4.04 15.06
N PHE A 32 2.15 3.67 13.84
CA PHE A 32 1.16 4.43 13.09
C PHE A 32 -0.19 4.44 13.81
N PHE A 33 -0.52 3.33 14.48
CA PHE A 33 -1.59 3.19 15.46
C PHE A 33 -1.27 2.00 16.38
N SER A 34 -1.70 2.05 17.64
CA SER A 34 -1.53 0.95 18.58
C SER A 34 -2.64 -0.09 18.42
N TRP A 35 -2.29 -1.33 18.06
CA TRP A 35 -3.23 -2.45 17.97
C TRP A 35 -3.90 -2.77 19.31
N ASP A 36 -3.17 -2.59 20.43
CA ASP A 36 -3.71 -2.77 21.77
C ASP A 36 -4.79 -1.73 22.09
N CYS A 37 -4.58 -0.47 21.68
CA CYS A 37 -5.59 0.59 21.81
C CYS A 37 -6.81 0.34 20.90
N LEU A 38 -6.58 -0.16 19.67
CA LEU A 38 -7.64 -0.46 18.70
C LEU A 38 -8.53 -1.65 19.12
N SER A 39 -7.96 -2.62 19.83
CA SER A 39 -8.65 -3.80 20.33
C SER A 39 -9.29 -3.56 21.70
N ASP A 40 -8.58 -2.87 22.60
CA ASP A 40 -9.01 -2.60 23.97
C ASP A 40 -8.81 -1.11 24.32
N TRP A 41 -9.89 -0.35 24.15
CA TRP A 41 -9.94 1.11 24.35
C TRP A 41 -9.56 1.58 25.75
N LYS A 42 -9.56 0.68 26.74
CA LYS A 42 -9.17 0.99 28.12
C LYS A 42 -7.65 1.09 28.30
N LYS A 43 -6.88 0.61 27.32
CA LYS A 43 -5.40 0.64 27.34
C LYS A 43 -4.81 1.78 26.50
N CYS A 44 -5.64 2.59 25.86
CA CYS A 44 -5.16 3.73 25.07
C CYS A 44 -4.56 4.81 25.98
N ASP A 45 -3.46 5.41 25.55
CA ASP A 45 -2.98 6.65 26.13
C ASP A 45 -4.01 7.77 25.88
N PRO A 46 -4.09 8.78 26.77
CA PRO A 46 -5.11 9.84 26.68
C PRO A 46 -5.07 10.62 25.35
N PHE A 47 -3.90 10.68 24.69
CA PHE A 47 -3.74 11.29 23.38
C PHE A 47 -4.36 10.46 22.25
N GLU A 48 -4.23 9.13 22.30
CA GLU A 48 -4.82 8.23 21.29
C GLU A 48 -6.35 8.14 21.42
N GLN A 49 -6.88 8.41 22.62
CA GLN A 49 -8.30 8.35 22.91
C GLN A 49 -9.08 9.51 22.25
N GLU A 50 -8.47 10.69 22.11
CA GLU A 50 -9.06 11.85 21.44
C GLU A 50 -9.14 11.65 19.91
N GLU A 51 -8.22 10.86 19.37
CA GLU A 51 -7.99 10.68 17.93
C GLU A 51 -8.49 9.31 17.38
N GLN A 52 -9.21 8.56 18.22
CA GLN A 52 -9.66 7.18 18.00
C GLN A 52 -10.42 6.96 16.67
N GLY A 53 -11.28 7.91 16.31
CA GLY A 53 -12.21 7.75 15.18
C GLY A 53 -11.49 7.57 13.85
N TYR A 54 -10.56 8.47 13.54
CA TYR A 54 -9.86 8.44 12.26
C TYR A 54 -8.75 7.38 12.24
N MET A 55 -8.09 7.10 13.39
CA MET A 55 -7.06 6.06 13.47
C MET A 55 -7.63 4.67 13.14
N LYS A 56 -8.85 4.36 13.59
CA LYS A 56 -9.53 3.13 13.21
C LYS A 56 -9.79 3.03 11.72
N THR A 57 -10.20 4.13 11.09
CA THR A 57 -10.38 4.19 9.64
C THR A 57 -9.06 3.92 8.92
N VAL A 58 -7.98 4.62 9.28
CA VAL A 58 -6.65 4.45 8.71
C VAL A 58 -6.17 3.00 8.83
N ALA A 59 -6.33 2.38 10.01
CA ALA A 59 -5.96 0.99 10.25
C ALA A 59 -6.70 0.01 9.33
N ILE A 60 -8.01 0.17 9.18
CA ILE A 60 -8.82 -0.67 8.28
C ILE A 60 -8.33 -0.55 6.84
N PHE A 61 -8.12 0.67 6.34
CA PHE A 61 -7.67 0.89 4.97
C PHE A 61 -6.25 0.35 4.72
N MET A 62 -5.34 0.49 5.68
CA MET A 62 -3.98 -0.06 5.59
C MET A 62 -3.99 -1.59 5.53
N VAL A 63 -4.79 -2.26 6.37
CA VAL A 63 -4.91 -3.73 6.37
C VAL A 63 -5.56 -4.23 5.10
N LEU A 64 -6.59 -3.53 4.60
CA LEU A 64 -7.19 -3.83 3.31
C LEU A 64 -6.16 -3.70 2.18
N ALA A 65 -5.39 -2.60 2.15
CA ALA A 65 -4.32 -2.41 1.18
C ALA A 65 -3.31 -3.56 1.20
N LEU A 66 -2.80 -3.93 2.37
CA LEU A 66 -1.91 -5.08 2.57
C LEU A 66 -2.49 -6.39 2.03
N GLY A 67 -3.77 -6.65 2.29
CA GLY A 67 -4.46 -7.83 1.76
C GLY A 67 -4.45 -7.85 0.23
N PHE A 68 -4.77 -6.72 -0.41
CA PHE A 68 -4.74 -6.61 -1.87
C PHE A 68 -3.33 -6.67 -2.46
N GLU A 69 -2.32 -6.10 -1.79
CA GLU A 69 -0.92 -6.21 -2.19
C GLU A 69 -0.45 -7.68 -2.21
N ILE A 70 -0.78 -8.45 -1.18
CA ILE A 70 -0.45 -9.90 -1.11
C ILE A 70 -1.17 -10.67 -2.22
N ILE A 71 -2.46 -10.39 -2.45
CA ILE A 71 -3.22 -11.03 -3.53
C ILE A 71 -2.59 -10.66 -4.89
N ALA A 72 -2.17 -9.41 -5.08
CA ALA A 72 -1.50 -8.96 -6.30
C ALA A 72 -0.17 -9.69 -6.51
N LEU A 73 0.64 -9.92 -5.47
CA LEU A 73 1.87 -10.71 -5.57
C LEU A 73 1.62 -12.17 -5.95
N ILE A 74 0.62 -12.81 -5.32
CA ILE A 74 0.23 -14.18 -5.67
C ILE A 74 -0.22 -14.24 -7.12
N TRP A 75 -1.04 -13.28 -7.55
CA TRP A 75 -1.52 -13.20 -8.93
C TRP A 75 -0.39 -12.95 -9.92
N ASN A 76 0.58 -12.11 -9.56
CA ASN A 76 1.77 -11.88 -10.37
C ASN A 76 2.61 -13.16 -10.54
N LEU A 77 2.76 -13.96 -9.49
CA LEU A 77 3.46 -15.24 -9.55
C LEU A 77 2.74 -16.24 -10.46
N ILE A 78 1.41 -16.34 -10.34
CA ILE A 78 0.59 -17.18 -11.21
C ILE A 78 0.71 -16.70 -12.67
N ALA A 79 0.64 -15.40 -12.91
CA ALA A 79 0.74 -14.79 -14.24
C ALA A 79 2.13 -14.99 -14.87
N PHE A 80 3.18 -15.04 -14.06
CA PHE A 80 4.54 -15.36 -14.49
C PHE A 80 4.66 -16.83 -14.93
N CYS A 81 4.07 -17.76 -14.16
CA CYS A 81 4.08 -19.19 -14.47
C CYS A 81 3.15 -19.57 -15.64
N ALA A 82 2.04 -18.86 -15.83
CA ALA A 82 1.00 -19.16 -16.84
C ALA A 82 1.32 -18.57 -18.24
N CYS A 83 2.57 -18.70 -18.69
CA CYS A 83 3.16 -18.07 -19.90
C CYS A 83 2.38 -18.26 -21.23
N CYS A 84 1.30 -19.04 -21.30
CA CYS A 84 0.53 -19.33 -22.51
C CYS A 84 -0.90 -18.72 -22.56
N CYS A 85 -1.42 -18.10 -21.49
CA CYS A 85 -2.83 -17.60 -21.44
C CYS A 85 -2.92 -16.10 -21.09
N LYS A 86 -2.25 -15.26 -21.89
CA LYS A 86 -1.80 -13.90 -21.55
C LYS A 86 -2.88 -12.79 -21.46
N GLN A 87 -4.02 -12.89 -22.15
CA GLN A 87 -4.94 -11.74 -22.28
C GLN A 87 -5.93 -11.54 -21.11
N PHE A 88 -6.33 -12.60 -20.38
CA PHE A 88 -7.32 -12.49 -19.30
C PHE A 88 -6.71 -12.29 -17.90
N ILE A 89 -5.41 -12.52 -17.74
CA ILE A 89 -4.74 -12.53 -16.42
C ILE A 89 -4.12 -11.18 -16.05
N LEU A 90 -3.79 -10.33 -17.03
CA LEU A 90 -3.14 -9.03 -16.80
C LEU A 90 -4.11 -7.94 -16.30
N HIS A 91 -5.37 -7.97 -16.74
CA HIS A 91 -6.39 -6.98 -16.36
C HIS A 91 -6.66 -6.93 -14.83
N PRO A 92 -6.82 -8.08 -14.15
CA PRO A 92 -6.97 -8.12 -12.69
C PRO A 92 -5.84 -7.41 -11.95
N LEU A 93 -4.59 -7.56 -12.41
CA LEU A 93 -3.41 -7.04 -11.71
C LEU A 93 -3.41 -5.50 -11.66
N THR A 94 -3.78 -4.86 -12.77
CA THR A 94 -3.92 -3.40 -12.84
C THR A 94 -5.03 -2.89 -11.93
N ILE A 95 -6.18 -3.58 -11.89
CA ILE A 95 -7.30 -3.21 -11.02
C ILE A 95 -6.90 -3.35 -9.55
N LEU A 96 -6.23 -4.44 -9.18
CA LEU A 96 -5.74 -4.64 -7.81
C LEU A 96 -4.74 -3.55 -7.40
N SER A 97 -3.76 -3.22 -8.25
CA SER A 97 -2.77 -2.17 -7.97
C SER A 97 -3.41 -0.78 -7.83
N PHE A 98 -4.42 -0.49 -8.66
CA PHE A 98 -5.19 0.75 -8.55
C PHE A 98 -5.99 0.81 -7.24
N LEU A 99 -6.64 -0.28 -6.83
CA LEU A 99 -7.36 -0.35 -5.56
C LEU A 99 -6.44 -0.17 -4.35
N VAL A 100 -5.26 -0.79 -4.36
CA VAL A 100 -4.22 -0.58 -3.33
C VAL A 100 -3.86 0.91 -3.24
N THR A 101 -3.60 1.55 -4.39
CA THR A 101 -3.27 2.97 -4.45
C THR A 101 -4.39 3.82 -3.86
N CYS A 102 -5.66 3.53 -4.18
CA CYS A 102 -6.81 4.24 -3.62
C CYS A 102 -6.93 4.06 -2.09
N PHE A 103 -6.74 2.85 -1.58
CA PHE A 103 -6.81 2.60 -0.14
C PHE A 103 -5.67 3.27 0.63
N LEU A 104 -4.43 3.19 0.12
CA LEU A 104 -3.29 3.90 0.68
C LEU A 104 -3.48 5.42 0.62
N LEU A 105 -4.03 5.93 -0.48
CA LEU A 105 -4.31 7.37 -0.64
C LEU A 105 -5.31 7.85 0.41
N VAL A 106 -6.41 7.13 0.62
CA VAL A 106 -7.40 7.46 1.65
C VAL A 106 -6.77 7.40 3.04
N ALA A 107 -5.99 6.37 3.35
CA ALA A 107 -5.30 6.25 4.64
C ALA A 107 -4.35 7.42 4.91
N VAL A 108 -3.52 7.79 3.93
CA VAL A 108 -2.56 8.91 4.03
C VAL A 108 -3.29 10.26 4.16
N ILE A 109 -4.34 10.51 3.37
CA ILE A 109 -5.10 11.77 3.43
C ILE A 109 -5.80 11.92 4.78
N VAL A 110 -6.52 10.88 5.23
CA VAL A 110 -7.22 10.92 6.53
C VAL A 110 -6.22 11.17 7.65
N TYR A 111 -5.07 10.51 7.64
CA TYR A 111 -4.02 10.76 8.62
C TYR A 111 -3.48 12.20 8.56
N ALA A 112 -3.16 12.69 7.36
CA ALA A 112 -2.57 14.01 7.15
C ALA A 112 -3.52 15.16 7.52
N VAL A 113 -4.80 15.07 7.18
CA VAL A 113 -5.79 16.14 7.47
C VAL A 113 -6.03 16.26 8.97
N ASN A 114 -6.07 15.15 9.69
CA ASN A 114 -6.27 15.15 11.14
C ASN A 114 -4.99 15.54 11.91
N ASN A 115 -3.80 15.30 11.33
CA ASN A 115 -2.51 15.60 11.98
C ASN A 115 -1.74 16.78 11.38
N LYS A 116 -2.38 17.60 10.54
CA LYS A 116 -1.74 18.69 9.78
C LYS A 116 -0.87 19.63 10.61
N ASP A 117 -1.26 19.90 11.87
CA ASP A 117 -0.56 20.82 12.76
C ASP A 117 0.63 20.16 13.49
N ASN A 118 0.72 18.83 13.44
CA ASN A 118 1.69 18.00 14.16
C ASN A 118 2.79 17.41 13.26
N LEU A 119 2.70 17.56 11.93
CA LEU A 119 3.60 16.92 10.96
C LEU A 119 5.00 17.57 10.83
N GLY A 120 5.32 18.64 11.58
CA GLY A 120 6.58 19.38 11.35
C GLY A 120 7.28 20.11 12.51
N HIS A 121 6.72 20.19 13.74
CA HIS A 121 7.23 21.17 14.72
C HIS A 121 7.59 20.67 16.14
N THR A 122 7.42 19.40 16.51
CA THR A 122 7.73 18.95 17.89
C THR A 122 8.57 17.68 17.93
N LEU A 123 9.89 17.87 18.15
CA LEU A 123 10.97 16.88 18.04
C LEU A 123 11.21 16.08 19.35
N HIS A 124 10.13 15.73 20.06
CA HIS A 124 10.22 14.87 21.24
C HIS A 124 8.99 13.95 21.22
N HIS A 125 9.20 12.64 21.04
CA HIS A 125 8.19 11.54 20.94
C HIS A 125 7.35 11.45 19.65
N LYS A 126 7.23 12.51 18.83
CA LYS A 126 6.49 12.47 17.54
C LYS A 126 7.25 11.92 16.34
N ASP A 127 8.56 11.69 16.44
CA ASP A 127 9.38 11.24 15.31
C ASP A 127 8.98 9.85 14.80
N GLN A 128 8.49 8.97 15.68
CA GLN A 128 8.05 7.63 15.27
C GLN A 128 6.75 7.67 14.44
N TYR A 129 5.82 8.56 14.79
CA TYR A 129 4.57 8.77 14.05
C TYR A 129 4.85 9.42 12.68
N GLY A 130 5.72 10.44 12.64
CA GLY A 130 6.15 11.07 11.40
C GLY A 130 6.92 10.13 10.47
N TYR A 131 7.76 9.26 11.04
CA TYR A 131 8.48 8.23 10.28
C TYR A 131 7.51 7.24 9.62
N SER A 132 6.56 6.68 10.39
CA SER A 132 5.54 5.77 9.84
C SER A 132 4.65 6.44 8.79
N PHE A 133 4.33 7.72 8.96
CA PHE A 133 3.63 8.50 7.94
C PHE A 133 4.41 8.60 6.63
N TRP A 134 5.69 8.98 6.70
CA TRP A 134 6.53 9.06 5.50
C TRP A 134 6.75 7.70 4.83
N LEU A 135 6.83 6.61 5.60
CA LEU A 135 6.84 5.26 5.03
C LEU A 135 5.56 4.96 4.25
N SER A 136 4.39 5.30 4.80
CA SER A 136 3.10 5.13 4.10
C SER A 136 2.99 6.03 2.86
N VAL A 137 3.54 7.25 2.89
CA VAL A 137 3.63 8.14 1.72
C VAL A 137 4.53 7.51 0.64
N CYS A 138 5.69 6.97 1.03
CA CYS A 138 6.57 6.25 0.10
C CYS A 138 5.85 5.03 -0.50
N ALA A 139 5.14 4.25 0.31
CA ALA A 139 4.33 3.11 -0.16
C ALA A 139 3.27 3.56 -1.18
N LEU A 140 2.58 4.68 -0.94
CA LEU A 140 1.62 5.24 -1.89
C LEU A 140 2.27 5.63 -3.23
N VAL A 141 3.45 6.26 -3.20
CA VAL A 141 4.18 6.64 -4.43
C VAL A 141 4.60 5.41 -5.21
N LEU A 142 5.09 4.37 -4.54
CA LEU A 142 5.44 3.09 -5.15
C LEU A 142 4.20 2.40 -5.75
N ALA A 143 3.07 2.38 -5.04
CA ALA A 143 1.82 1.79 -5.53
C ALA A 143 1.28 2.52 -6.77
N ALA A 144 1.40 3.85 -6.80
CA ALA A 144 1.05 4.66 -7.96
C ALA A 144 1.97 4.35 -9.15
N ALA A 145 3.28 4.20 -8.92
CA ALA A 145 4.22 3.79 -9.94
C ALA A 145 3.89 2.40 -10.50
N ASP A 146 3.53 1.45 -9.64
CA ASP A 146 3.09 0.10 -10.04
C ASP A 146 1.82 0.13 -10.88
N THR A 147 0.88 1.02 -10.57
CA THR A 147 -0.33 1.20 -11.37
C THR A 147 0.02 1.64 -12.79
N VAL A 148 0.98 2.56 -12.94
CA VAL A 148 1.49 3.02 -14.25
C VAL A 148 2.21 1.88 -14.98
N ILE A 149 3.09 1.15 -14.31
CA ILE A 149 3.84 0.02 -14.90
C ILE A 149 2.87 -1.07 -15.38
N ALA A 150 1.86 -1.40 -14.57
CA ALA A 150 0.83 -2.37 -14.92
C ALA A 150 0.01 -1.88 -16.13
N GLY A 151 -0.39 -0.60 -16.15
CA GLY A 151 -1.13 -0.01 -17.28
C GLY A 151 -0.33 -0.01 -18.59
N VAL A 152 0.95 0.36 -18.55
CA VAL A 152 1.85 0.31 -19.71
C VAL A 152 2.05 -1.12 -20.18
N THR A 153 2.20 -2.07 -19.25
CA THR A 153 2.34 -3.50 -19.57
C THR A 153 1.09 -4.06 -20.26
N VAL A 154 -0.11 -3.65 -19.84
CA VAL A 154 -1.38 -4.01 -20.49
C VAL A 154 -1.47 -3.41 -21.90
N CYS A 155 -1.13 -2.13 -22.07
CA CYS A 155 -1.16 -1.46 -23.37
C CYS A 155 -0.19 -2.09 -24.37
N LEU A 156 1.06 -2.35 -23.94
CA LEU A 156 2.06 -3.05 -24.75
C LEU A 156 1.65 -4.49 -25.05
N GLY A 157 0.97 -5.16 -24.12
CA GLY A 157 0.41 -6.49 -24.32
C GLY A 157 -0.75 -6.53 -25.33
N GLY A 158 -1.42 -5.41 -25.59
CA GLY A 158 -2.49 -5.29 -26.58
C GLY A 158 -2.02 -4.83 -27.97
N CYS A 159 -0.98 -3.98 -28.04
CA CYS A 159 -0.45 -3.50 -29.32
C CYS A 159 0.63 -4.39 -29.95
N CYS A 160 1.34 -5.19 -29.15
CA CYS A 160 2.50 -5.98 -29.60
C CYS A 160 2.30 -7.50 -29.46
N LEU A 161 1.04 -7.98 -29.44
CA LEU A 161 0.67 -9.40 -29.44
C LEU A 161 -0.14 -9.74 -30.69
#